data_AF-A0A9C8H9C8-F1
#
_entry.id   AF-A0A9C8H9C8-F1
#
_cell.length_a   1.000
_cell.length_b   1.000
_cell.length_c   1.000
_cell.angle_alpha   90.00
_cell.angle_beta   90.00
_cell.angle_gamma   90.00
#
_symmetry.space_group_name_H-M   'P 1'
#
loop_
_entity.id
_entity.type
_entity.pdbx_description
1 polymer ?
#
loop_
_entity_poly.entity_id
_entity_poly.type
_entity_poly.pdbx_seq_one_letter_code
_entity_poly.pdbx_strand_id
1 'polypeptide(L)'
;DVLDAVDLWFETPGGGFDTLGYLGSDTPVGPARLNDRNSLALDVTAADPTIRNTLKLLVAGALLSDNTVLGGDLVQRKALAVAVGGGLLTNATDLTALRGEVGTAQAQVETIKTENASSRQMLELARLDMLAVDPYDAASELKAAETQLETIYTITARLSRLKLVDFLR
;
A
#
# COMPACT_ATOMS: atom_id res chain seq x y z
N ASP A 1 -39.03 -14.88 -13.97
CA ASP A 1 -38.92 -13.50 -14.46
C ASP A 1 -37.48 -13.24 -14.93
N VAL A 2 -37.20 -12.20 -15.72
CA VAL A 2 -35.84 -11.78 -16.08
C VAL A 2 -35.07 -11.35 -14.83
N LEU A 3 -35.74 -10.61 -13.94
CA LEU A 3 -35.12 -10.19 -12.68
C LEU A 3 -34.74 -11.40 -11.81
N ASP A 4 -35.63 -12.39 -11.68
CA ASP A 4 -35.33 -13.63 -10.94
C ASP A 4 -34.11 -14.37 -11.52
N ALA A 5 -33.97 -14.41 -12.85
CA ALA A 5 -32.85 -15.09 -13.49
C ALA A 5 -31.53 -14.36 -13.24
N VAL A 6 -31.56 -13.02 -13.26
CA VAL A 6 -30.41 -12.17 -12.90
C VAL A 6 -30.07 -12.32 -11.42
N ASP A 7 -31.07 -12.29 -10.53
CA ASP A 7 -30.90 -12.54 -9.10
C ASP A 7 -30.29 -13.92 -8.85
N LEU A 8 -30.78 -14.96 -9.51
CA LEU A 8 -30.24 -16.31 -9.38
C LEU A 8 -28.76 -16.37 -9.78
N TRP A 9 -28.35 -15.65 -10.83
CA TRP A 9 -26.95 -15.65 -11.26
C TRP A 9 -26.03 -14.91 -10.28
N PHE A 10 -26.49 -13.80 -9.69
CA PHE A 10 -25.69 -12.95 -8.79
C PHE A 10 -25.71 -13.39 -7.31
N GLU A 11 -26.83 -13.90 -6.82
CA GLU A 11 -27.08 -14.11 -5.39
C GLU A 11 -26.94 -15.58 -4.96
N THR A 12 -26.94 -16.53 -5.92
CA THR A 12 -26.73 -17.94 -5.57
C THR A 12 -25.31 -18.15 -5.06
N PRO A 13 -25.10 -18.67 -3.83
CA PRO A 13 -23.78 -18.98 -3.32
C PRO A 13 -23.09 -20.02 -4.20
N GLY A 14 -21.87 -19.73 -4.67
CA GLY A 14 -21.18 -20.58 -5.65
C GLY A 14 -21.86 -20.59 -7.03
N GLY A 15 -22.72 -19.60 -7.30
CA GLY A 15 -23.42 -19.41 -8.56
C GLY A 15 -22.56 -18.73 -9.62
N GLY A 16 -23.24 -18.15 -10.62
CA GLY A 16 -22.57 -17.58 -11.78
C GLY A 16 -21.63 -16.41 -11.46
N PHE A 17 -22.02 -15.51 -10.56
CA PHE A 17 -21.14 -14.44 -10.14
C PHE A 17 -19.90 -14.98 -9.41
N ASP A 18 -20.05 -15.84 -8.41
CA ASP A 18 -18.91 -16.34 -7.63
C ASP A 18 -17.94 -17.21 -8.45
N THR A 19 -18.44 -17.94 -9.46
CA THR A 19 -17.63 -18.92 -10.22
C THR A 19 -17.10 -18.40 -11.56
N LEU A 20 -17.82 -17.50 -12.22
CA LEU A 20 -17.48 -17.00 -13.56
C LEU A 20 -17.30 -15.47 -13.60
N GLY A 21 -18.08 -14.73 -12.82
CA GLY A 21 -18.08 -13.27 -12.83
C GLY A 21 -16.97 -12.65 -11.98
N TYR A 22 -16.75 -13.18 -10.79
CA TYR A 22 -15.82 -12.66 -9.80
C TYR A 22 -14.44 -13.28 -10.01
N LEU A 23 -13.47 -12.43 -10.34
CA LEU A 23 -12.07 -12.82 -10.55
C LEU A 23 -11.17 -12.29 -9.41
N GLY A 24 -11.77 -11.74 -8.37
CA GLY A 24 -11.06 -11.23 -7.20
C GLY A 24 -10.74 -12.34 -6.20
N SER A 25 -10.16 -11.94 -5.08
CA SER A 25 -9.89 -12.83 -3.95
C SER A 25 -11.12 -12.94 -3.04
N ASP A 26 -11.46 -14.14 -2.60
CA ASP A 26 -12.50 -14.36 -1.58
C ASP A 26 -12.02 -13.98 -0.17
N THR A 27 -10.70 -13.90 0.02
CA THR A 27 -10.11 -13.40 1.26
C THR A 27 -9.84 -11.90 1.12
N PRO A 28 -10.41 -11.06 2.01
CA PRO A 28 -10.02 -9.66 2.10
C PRO A 28 -8.52 -9.51 2.37
N VAL A 29 -7.99 -8.31 2.13
CA VAL A 29 -6.57 -8.00 2.34
C VAL A 29 -6.14 -8.27 3.79
N GLY A 30 -7.08 -8.19 4.74
CA GLY A 30 -6.84 -8.40 6.15
C GLY A 30 -6.10 -7.21 6.78
N PRO A 31 -5.68 -7.33 8.06
CA PRO A 31 -5.03 -6.24 8.77
C PRO A 31 -3.63 -5.97 8.20
N ALA A 32 -3.45 -4.79 7.63
CA ALA A 32 -2.15 -4.25 7.26
C ALA A 32 -1.58 -3.40 8.41
N ARG A 33 -0.36 -3.73 8.86
CA ARG A 33 0.34 -2.91 9.86
C ARG A 33 0.86 -1.63 9.19
N LEU A 34 0.46 -0.47 9.69
CA LEU A 34 0.82 0.84 9.14
C LEU A 34 2.02 1.46 9.86
N ASN A 35 2.14 1.23 11.17
CA ASN A 35 3.31 1.58 11.97
C ASN A 35 3.37 0.68 13.23
N ASP A 36 4.12 1.07 14.26
CA ASP A 36 4.27 0.27 15.49
C ASP A 36 3.00 0.20 16.36
N ARG A 37 2.05 1.12 16.16
CA ARG A 37 0.85 1.27 17.00
C ARG A 37 -0.45 1.12 16.23
N ASN A 38 -0.42 1.27 14.92
CA ASN A 38 -1.60 1.34 14.05
C ASN A 38 -1.57 0.19 13.04
N SER A 39 -2.70 -0.50 12.95
CA SER A 39 -3.04 -1.43 11.88
C SER A 39 -4.41 -1.08 11.33
N LEU A 40 -4.61 -1.31 10.03
CA LEU A 40 -5.88 -1.08 9.36
C LEU A 40 -6.25 -2.34 8.58
N ALA A 41 -7.46 -2.84 8.80
CA ALA A 41 -8.06 -3.87 7.96
C ALA A 41 -9.01 -3.18 6.97
N LEU A 42 -8.87 -3.51 5.69
CA LEU A 42 -9.84 -3.13 4.66
C LEU A 42 -10.54 -4.40 4.20
N ASP A 43 -11.76 -4.61 4.71
CA ASP A 43 -12.54 -5.82 4.44
C ASP A 43 -13.35 -5.72 3.14
N VAL A 44 -13.44 -4.51 2.57
CA VAL A 44 -14.14 -4.24 1.31
C VAL A 44 -13.41 -4.91 0.14
N THR A 45 -14.12 -5.82 -0.53
CA THR A 45 -13.67 -6.47 -1.77
C THR A 45 -14.65 -6.14 -2.91
N ALA A 46 -14.30 -6.49 -4.15
CA ALA A 46 -15.25 -6.35 -5.26
C ALA A 46 -16.43 -7.34 -5.17
N ALA A 47 -16.41 -8.29 -4.23
CA ALA A 47 -17.54 -9.16 -3.90
C ALA A 47 -18.50 -8.52 -2.89
N ASP A 48 -18.22 -7.31 -2.39
CA ASP A 48 -19.08 -6.57 -1.46
C ASP A 48 -20.54 -6.55 -1.95
N PRO A 49 -21.54 -6.82 -1.08
CA PRO A 49 -22.95 -6.88 -1.48
C PRO A 49 -23.43 -5.61 -2.20
N THR A 50 -22.94 -4.43 -1.81
CA THR A 50 -23.29 -3.15 -2.43
C THR A 50 -22.79 -3.07 -3.87
N ILE A 51 -21.55 -3.51 -4.10
CA ILE A 51 -20.93 -3.53 -5.43
C ILE A 51 -21.65 -4.58 -6.30
N ARG A 52 -21.84 -5.79 -5.76
CA ARG A 52 -22.53 -6.89 -6.40
C ARG A 52 -23.96 -6.49 -6.81
N ASN A 53 -24.72 -5.87 -5.91
CA ASN A 53 -26.07 -5.40 -6.19
C ASN A 53 -26.09 -4.26 -7.23
N THR A 54 -25.11 -3.35 -7.22
CA THR A 54 -24.96 -2.32 -8.27
C THR A 54 -24.80 -2.98 -9.63
N LEU A 55 -23.86 -3.93 -9.74
CA LEU A 55 -23.57 -4.63 -10.99
C LEU A 55 -24.80 -5.42 -11.47
N LYS A 56 -25.49 -6.10 -10.56
CA LYS A 56 -26.73 -6.82 -10.83
C LYS A 56 -27.80 -5.92 -11.46
N LEU A 57 -28.05 -4.76 -10.85
CA LEU A 57 -29.05 -3.80 -11.32
C LEU A 57 -28.65 -3.14 -12.65
N LEU A 58 -27.34 -2.89 -12.87
CA LEU A 58 -26.83 -2.41 -14.14
C LEU A 58 -27.01 -3.43 -15.26
N VAL A 59 -26.74 -4.72 -14.99
CA VAL A 59 -27.00 -5.82 -15.93
C VAL A 59 -28.49 -5.94 -16.22
N ALA A 60 -29.35 -5.94 -15.20
CA ALA A 60 -30.80 -5.95 -15.36
C ALA A 60 -31.30 -4.75 -16.18
N GLY A 61 -30.71 -3.57 -15.97
CA GLY A 61 -30.99 -2.37 -16.76
C GLY A 61 -30.56 -2.48 -18.21
N ALA A 62 -29.41 -3.10 -18.50
CA ALA A 62 -28.94 -3.33 -19.87
C ALA A 62 -29.91 -4.24 -20.66
N LEU A 63 -30.48 -5.25 -19.98
CA LEU A 63 -31.46 -6.18 -20.58
C LEU A 63 -32.79 -5.52 -20.96
N LEU A 64 -33.10 -4.32 -20.46
CA LEU A 64 -34.31 -3.58 -20.88
C LEU A 64 -34.30 -3.23 -22.38
N SER A 65 -33.10 -3.05 -22.95
CA SER A 65 -32.93 -2.75 -24.37
C SER A 65 -32.90 -4.01 -25.26
N ASP A 66 -32.84 -5.20 -24.66
CA ASP A 66 -32.80 -6.46 -25.38
C ASP A 66 -34.22 -6.94 -25.74
N ASN A 67 -34.56 -6.81 -27.02
CA ASN A 67 -35.84 -7.26 -27.55
C ASN A 67 -35.98 -8.79 -27.63
N THR A 68 -34.87 -9.54 -27.57
CA THR A 68 -34.88 -11.01 -27.62
C THR A 68 -35.22 -11.63 -26.26
N VAL A 69 -34.87 -10.94 -25.17
CA VAL A 69 -35.08 -11.42 -23.80
C VAL A 69 -36.50 -11.18 -23.32
N LEU A 70 -37.04 -9.99 -23.59
CA LEU A 70 -38.39 -9.60 -23.12
C LEU A 70 -39.50 -9.91 -24.12
N GLY A 71 -39.19 -10.35 -25.35
CA GLY A 71 -40.18 -10.84 -26.32
C GLY A 71 -41.33 -9.87 -26.67
N GLY A 72 -41.19 -8.57 -26.38
CA GLY A 72 -42.27 -7.58 -26.51
C GLY A 72 -43.25 -7.51 -25.34
N ASP A 73 -43.02 -8.23 -24.23
CA ASP A 73 -43.80 -8.12 -23.00
C ASP A 73 -43.58 -6.76 -22.33
N LEU A 74 -44.49 -5.82 -22.61
CA LEU A 74 -44.44 -4.46 -22.06
C LEU A 74 -44.71 -4.42 -20.55
N VAL A 75 -45.43 -5.40 -19.99
CA VAL A 75 -45.72 -5.46 -18.56
C VAL A 75 -44.46 -5.84 -17.81
N GLN A 76 -43.79 -6.91 -18.26
CA GLN A 76 -42.52 -7.35 -17.69
C GLN A 76 -41.42 -6.29 -17.86
N ARG A 77 -41.34 -5.64 -19.04
CA ARG A 77 -40.41 -4.53 -19.28
C ARG A 77 -40.62 -3.37 -18.32
N LYS A 78 -41.87 -2.98 -18.09
CA LYS A 78 -42.20 -1.89 -17.14
C LYS A 78 -41.84 -2.28 -15.71
N ALA A 79 -42.17 -3.51 -15.29
CA ALA A 79 -41.85 -4.01 -13.96
C ALA A 79 -40.33 -4.01 -13.71
N LEU A 80 -39.56 -4.52 -14.68
CA LEU A 80 -38.10 -4.52 -14.63
C LEU A 80 -37.53 -3.09 -14.57
N ALA A 81 -38.06 -2.15 -15.37
CA ALA A 81 -37.61 -0.76 -15.35
C ALA A 81 -37.85 -0.07 -14.00
N VAL A 82 -39.00 -0.32 -13.37
CA VAL A 82 -39.32 0.20 -12.03
C VAL A 82 -38.40 -0.41 -10.97
N ALA A 83 -38.19 -1.73 -11.02
CA ALA A 83 -37.32 -2.43 -10.08
C ALA A 83 -35.86 -1.97 -10.18
N VAL A 84 -35.33 -1.86 -11.40
CA VAL A 84 -33.96 -1.37 -11.66
C VAL A 84 -33.81 0.08 -11.21
N GLY A 85 -34.74 0.96 -11.59
CA GLY A 85 -34.68 2.38 -11.23
C GLY A 85 -34.75 2.60 -9.71
N GLY A 86 -35.68 1.92 -9.03
CA GLY A 86 -35.80 1.97 -7.58
C GLY A 86 -34.57 1.38 -6.88
N GLY A 87 -34.11 0.22 -7.33
CA GLY A 87 -32.94 -0.45 -6.78
C GLY A 87 -31.67 0.38 -6.91
N LEU A 88 -31.41 0.98 -8.09
CA LEU A 88 -30.22 1.81 -8.31
C LEU A 88 -30.24 3.08 -7.45
N LEU A 89 -31.42 3.69 -7.27
CA LEU A 89 -31.55 4.88 -6.42
C LEU A 89 -31.27 4.55 -4.95
N THR A 90 -31.78 3.42 -4.45
CA THR A 90 -31.47 2.94 -3.10
C THR A 90 -29.99 2.63 -2.96
N ASN A 91 -29.44 1.80 -3.87
CA ASN A 91 -28.06 1.32 -3.80
C ASN A 91 -27.02 2.42 -4.02
N ALA A 92 -27.39 3.56 -4.64
CA ALA A 92 -26.51 4.72 -4.76
C ALA A 92 -26.15 5.33 -3.39
N THR A 93 -27.06 5.25 -2.41
CA THR A 93 -26.79 5.70 -1.04
C THR A 93 -25.77 4.77 -0.39
N ASP A 94 -25.98 3.46 -0.48
CA ASP A 94 -25.09 2.44 0.07
C ASP A 94 -23.69 2.52 -0.57
N LEU A 95 -23.62 2.71 -1.89
CA LEU A 95 -22.36 2.89 -2.61
C LEU A 95 -21.63 4.17 -2.18
N THR A 96 -22.37 5.20 -1.78
CA THR A 96 -21.77 6.43 -1.24
C THR A 96 -21.22 6.21 0.16
N ALA A 97 -21.92 5.44 1.00
CA ALA A 97 -21.42 5.04 2.31
C ALA A 97 -20.13 4.19 2.17
N LEU A 98 -20.14 3.20 1.29
CA LEU A 98 -18.97 2.34 1.01
C LEU A 98 -17.77 3.16 0.50
N ARG A 99 -18.00 4.13 -0.40
CA ARG A 99 -16.96 5.08 -0.83
C ARG A 99 -16.42 5.90 0.33
N GLY A 100 -17.27 6.31 1.27
CA GLY A 100 -16.87 7.03 2.48
C GLY A 100 -16.00 6.20 3.41
N GLU A 101 -16.34 4.92 3.60
CA GLU A 101 -15.55 3.97 4.39
C GLU A 101 -14.14 3.79 3.80
N VAL A 102 -14.07 3.46 2.50
CA VAL A 102 -12.80 3.32 1.77
C VAL A 102 -12.00 4.63 1.79
N GLY A 103 -12.67 5.77 1.59
CA GLY A 103 -12.02 7.08 1.62
C GLY A 103 -11.45 7.45 2.99
N THR A 104 -12.13 7.09 4.07
CA THR A 104 -11.65 7.33 5.45
C THR A 104 -10.43 6.46 5.76
N ALA A 105 -10.47 5.19 5.35
CA ALA A 105 -9.34 4.27 5.43
C ALA A 105 -8.12 4.81 4.64
N GLN A 106 -8.33 5.31 3.43
CA GLN A 106 -7.29 5.93 2.61
C GLN A 106 -6.70 7.18 3.28
N ALA A 107 -7.54 8.06 3.84
CA ALA A 107 -7.08 9.26 4.54
C ALA A 107 -6.20 8.90 5.74
N GLN A 108 -6.60 7.91 6.53
CA GLN A 108 -5.81 7.44 7.67
C GLN A 108 -4.44 6.89 7.25
N VAL A 109 -4.39 6.11 6.15
CA VAL A 109 -3.13 5.59 5.60
C VAL A 109 -2.21 6.73 5.16
N GLU A 110 -2.71 7.73 4.44
CA GLU A 110 -1.88 8.85 3.98
C GLU A 110 -1.38 9.73 5.13
N THR A 111 -2.17 9.92 6.20
CA THR A 111 -1.70 10.58 7.43
C THR A 111 -0.53 9.82 8.04
N ILE A 112 -0.69 8.52 8.30
CA ILE A 112 0.37 7.70 8.93
C ILE A 112 1.61 7.61 8.05
N LYS A 113 1.45 7.55 6.73
CA LYS A 113 2.57 7.55 5.77
C LYS A 113 3.39 8.84 5.86
N THR A 114 2.72 9.98 6.02
CA THR A 114 3.39 11.28 6.22
C THR A 114 4.16 11.31 7.56
N GLU A 115 3.55 10.80 8.63
CA GLU A 115 4.21 10.67 9.94
C GLU A 115 5.43 9.76 9.89
N ASN A 116 5.32 8.61 9.20
CA ASN A 116 6.40 7.66 9.02
C ASN A 116 7.56 8.27 8.21
N ALA A 117 7.27 9.07 7.18
CA ALA A 117 8.30 9.76 6.40
C ALA A 117 9.08 10.78 7.24
N SER A 118 8.36 11.59 8.03
CA SER A 118 8.97 12.54 8.98
C SER A 118 9.83 11.83 10.04
N SER A 119 9.27 10.76 10.63
CA SER A 119 9.97 9.94 11.63
C SER A 119 11.25 9.32 11.07
N ARG A 120 11.20 8.81 9.83
CA ARG A 120 12.37 8.26 9.14
C ARG A 120 13.47 9.32 8.96
N GLN A 121 13.11 10.54 8.58
CA GLN A 121 14.07 11.62 8.39
C GLN A 121 14.71 12.06 9.72
N MET A 122 13.93 12.15 10.80
CA MET A 122 14.47 12.44 12.14
C MET A 122 15.40 11.33 12.64
N LEU A 123 15.04 10.06 12.43
CA LEU A 123 15.90 8.93 12.79
C LEU A 123 17.20 8.91 11.98
N GLU A 124 17.14 9.32 10.71
CA GLU A 124 18.32 9.43 9.86
C GLU A 124 19.24 10.56 10.33
N LEU A 125 18.69 11.73 10.71
CA LEU A 125 19.45 12.82 11.31
C LEU A 125 20.09 12.41 12.64
N ALA A 126 19.31 11.81 13.56
CA ALA A 126 19.84 11.34 14.83
C ALA A 126 20.95 10.29 14.63
N ARG A 127 20.81 9.41 13.64
CA ARG A 127 21.85 8.46 13.26
C ARG A 127 23.10 9.16 12.73
N LEU A 128 22.95 10.20 11.90
CA LEU A 128 24.08 10.99 11.41
C LEU A 128 24.76 11.72 12.57
N ASP A 129 24.03 12.35 13.48
CA ASP A 129 24.60 13.04 14.65
C ASP A 129 25.37 12.06 15.56
N MET A 130 24.90 10.82 15.70
CA MET A 130 25.58 9.79 16.50
C MET A 130 26.81 9.17 15.82
N LEU A 131 26.84 9.12 14.49
CA LEU A 131 27.91 8.45 13.73
C LEU A 131 28.87 9.42 13.04
N ALA A 132 28.52 10.70 12.97
CA ALA A 132 29.34 11.72 12.34
C ALA A 132 30.61 11.92 13.14
N VAL A 133 31.73 11.93 12.42
CA VAL A 133 33.04 12.32 12.93
C VAL A 133 33.33 13.70 12.36
N ASP A 134 33.82 14.62 13.19
CA ASP A 134 34.26 15.93 12.73
C ASP A 134 35.49 15.75 11.81
N PRO A 135 35.44 16.17 10.54
CA PRO A 135 36.55 16.01 9.61
C PRO A 135 37.80 16.81 10.01
N TYR A 136 37.66 17.91 10.74
CA TYR A 136 38.80 18.68 11.24
C TYR A 136 39.49 17.97 12.41
N ASP A 137 38.72 17.38 13.33
CA ASP A 137 39.28 16.58 14.42
C ASP A 137 39.96 15.34 13.86
N ALA A 138 39.30 14.62 12.95
CA ALA A 138 39.88 13.46 12.27
C ALA A 138 41.15 13.81 11.48
N ALA A 139 41.19 14.94 10.78
CA ALA A 139 42.38 15.41 10.08
C ALA A 139 43.51 15.78 11.05
N SER A 140 43.17 16.36 12.20
CA SER A 140 44.14 16.72 13.25
C SER A 140 44.74 15.47 13.90
N GLU A 141 43.91 14.48 14.23
CA GLU A 141 44.35 13.18 14.74
C GLU A 141 45.23 12.44 13.73
N LEU A 142 44.84 12.45 12.45
CA LEU A 142 45.64 11.87 11.37
C LEU A 142 47.01 12.55 11.27
N LYS A 143 47.04 13.90 11.32
CA LYS A 143 48.31 14.64 11.23
C LYS A 143 49.22 14.40 12.42
N ALA A 144 48.65 14.26 13.61
CA ALA A 144 49.39 13.87 14.80
C ALA A 144 50.01 12.47 14.64
N ALA A 145 49.24 11.50 14.14
CA ALA A 145 49.71 10.15 13.88
C ALA A 145 50.82 10.11 12.81
N GLU A 146 50.71 10.88 11.72
CA GLU A 146 51.76 11.03 10.70
C GLU A 146 53.06 11.55 11.32
N THR A 147 52.98 12.61 12.14
CA THR A 147 54.14 13.22 12.79
C THR A 147 54.84 12.23 13.72
N GLN A 148 54.05 11.42 14.45
CA GLN A 148 54.58 10.39 15.33
C GLN A 148 55.29 9.28 14.54
N LEU A 149 54.73 8.87 13.40
CA LEU A 149 55.37 7.92 12.48
C LEU A 149 56.68 8.48 11.90
N GLU A 150 56.70 9.73 11.43
CA GLU A 150 57.92 10.39 10.93
C GLU A 150 59.01 10.44 12.00
N THR A 151 58.63 10.70 13.25
CA THR A 151 59.55 10.72 14.40
C THR A 151 60.15 9.33 14.64
N ILE A 152 59.33 8.28 14.65
CA ILE A 152 59.80 6.89 14.80
C ILE A 152 60.78 6.53 13.68
N TYR A 153 60.44 6.83 12.43
CA TYR A 153 61.34 6.58 11.29
C TYR A 153 62.67 7.32 11.42
N THR A 154 62.63 8.58 11.83
CA THR A 154 63.83 9.39 12.03
C THR A 154 64.74 8.81 13.12
N ILE A 155 64.16 8.36 14.23
CA ILE A 155 64.88 7.70 15.34
C ILE A 155 65.49 6.39 14.85
N THR A 156 64.73 5.54 14.16
CA THR A 156 65.21 4.26 13.62
C THR A 156 66.34 4.46 12.61
N ALA A 157 66.25 5.46 11.75
CA ALA A 157 67.32 5.80 10.80
C ALA A 157 68.59 6.31 11.50
N ARG A 158 68.45 7.05 12.60
CA ARG A 158 69.60 7.51 13.42
C ARG A 158 70.25 6.33 14.17
N LEU A 159 69.46 5.43 14.75
CA LEU A 159 69.95 4.19 15.39
C LEU A 159 70.67 3.27 14.40
N SER A 160 70.12 3.10 13.18
CA SER A 160 70.74 2.27 12.15
C SER A 160 72.09 2.82 11.68
N ARG A 161 72.21 4.15 11.56
CA ARG A 161 73.48 4.82 11.25
C ARG A 161 74.51 4.67 12.37
N LEU A 162 74.10 4.78 13.64
CA LEU A 162 75.01 4.55 14.79
C LEU A 162 75.55 3.12 14.79
N LYS A 163 74.69 2.11 14.58
CA LYS A 163 75.14 0.71 14.47
C LYS A 163 76.13 0.47 13.32
N LEU A 164 75.97 1.15 12.19
CA LEU A 164 76.92 1.06 11.06
C LEU A 164 78.27 1.69 11.40
N VAL A 165 78.28 2.84 12.08
CA VAL A 165 79.51 3.51 12.51
C VAL A 165 80.25 2.68 13.56
N ASP A 166 79.53 2.04 14.48
CA ASP A 166 80.13 1.11 15.46
C ASP A 166 80.71 -0.15 14.80
N PHE A 167 80.12 -0.63 13.69
CA PHE A 167 80.64 -1.78 12.94
C PHE A 167 81.89 -1.47 12.09
N LEU A 168 82.06 -0.21 11.66
CA LEU A 168 83.20 0.23 10.85
C LEU A 168 84.41 0.70 11.69
N ARG A 169 84.31 0.64 13.02
CA ARG A 169 85.42 0.84 13.97
C ARG A 169 86.03 -0.50 14.39
#